data_AF-A0A352RYU2-F1
#
_entry.id   AF-A0A352RYU2-F1
#
_cell.length_a   1.000
_cell.length_b   1.000
_cell.length_c   1.000
_cell.angle_alpha   90.00
_cell.angle_beta   90.00
_cell.angle_gamma   90.00
#
_symmetry.space_group_name_H-M   'P 1'
#
loop_
_entity.id
_entity.type
_entity.pdbx_description
1 polymer ?
#
loop_
_entity_poly.entity_id
_entity_poly.type
_entity_poly.pdbx_seq_one_letter_code
_entity_poly.pdbx_strand_id
1 'polypeptide(L)'
;AHYVGQEKLRPQFGWAPLAFGLDWSRPPRHMNGTSFFYNHTSQWRHEKLGVDEILAPTADRARYDKLSLLDLNAKSERMGWLPSAPQLGRNPLDVVAEARAAGKDPIADTVEQLKSGKLQFACDDPDNPANFPRNMFVWRSNILGSSGKGHEYFLKYLLGTQNAVFGDENDAIKPSEVTVRPAAEGKLDLLTVLDFRMSTTCLYGDIVLPTATWYEKDDLNTSDMHPFIHPLSEAVQPLWESKTDWEIYKAIAKTFSEIAGPYLGTREDLVCTPLLHDTPGELGQPFEPKDWKHGECDLIPGKTAPSMAVVERNYHDIYKKFTSIGPLLDKLGNGGKGIN
;
A
#
# COMPACT_ATOMS: atom_id res chain seq x y z
N ALA A 1 14.68 -24.88 -12.33
CA ALA A 1 14.46 -24.45 -10.93
C ALA A 1 14.42 -22.92 -10.90
N HIS A 2 13.58 -22.31 -10.06
CA HIS A 2 13.42 -20.86 -9.93
C HIS A 2 13.83 -20.43 -8.52
N TYR A 3 14.81 -19.54 -8.40
CA TYR A 3 15.33 -19.04 -7.12
C TYR A 3 15.67 -17.55 -7.24
N VAL A 4 15.15 -16.75 -6.32
CA VAL A 4 15.34 -15.29 -6.26
C VAL A 4 15.68 -14.87 -4.82
N GLY A 5 14.83 -14.09 -4.15
CA GLY A 5 14.91 -13.83 -2.71
C GLY A 5 14.26 -14.94 -1.87
N GLN A 6 14.35 -14.78 -0.55
CA GLN A 6 13.77 -15.69 0.44
C GLN A 6 12.28 -15.39 0.65
N GLU A 7 11.43 -15.80 -0.30
CA GLU A 7 9.99 -15.48 -0.30
C GLU A 7 9.15 -16.45 0.54
N LYS A 8 9.57 -17.72 0.64
CA LYS A 8 8.77 -18.76 1.27
C LYS A 8 8.80 -18.75 2.79
N LEU A 9 7.90 -17.96 3.36
CA LEU A 9 7.50 -18.04 4.76
C LEU A 9 6.60 -19.26 4.97
N ARG A 10 7.19 -20.36 5.48
CA ARG A 10 6.50 -21.67 5.54
C ARG A 10 5.21 -21.65 6.38
N PRO A 11 5.16 -21.10 7.61
CA PRO A 11 3.93 -21.04 8.40
C PRO A 11 3.04 -19.85 8.02
N GLN A 12 2.75 -19.67 6.72
CA GLN A 12 2.07 -18.49 6.17
C GLN A 12 0.76 -18.14 6.88
N PHE A 13 -0.11 -19.11 7.12
CA PHE A 13 -1.43 -18.87 7.71
C PHE A 13 -1.37 -18.58 9.21
N GLY A 14 -0.32 -19.03 9.91
CA GLY A 14 -0.08 -18.64 11.30
C GLY A 14 0.48 -17.22 11.41
N TRP A 15 1.32 -16.82 10.46
CA TRP A 15 1.98 -15.51 10.44
C TRP A 15 1.08 -14.38 9.95
N ALA A 16 0.27 -14.61 8.90
CA ALA A 16 -0.49 -13.53 8.25
C ALA A 16 -1.46 -12.79 9.19
N PRO A 17 -2.21 -13.46 10.10
CA PRO A 17 -3.06 -12.76 11.05
C PRO A 17 -2.29 -11.83 11.98
N LEU A 18 -1.13 -12.27 12.47
CA LEU A 18 -0.24 -11.46 13.33
C LEU A 18 0.30 -10.25 12.57
N ALA A 19 0.82 -10.46 11.36
CA ALA A 19 1.50 -9.41 10.60
C ALA A 19 0.57 -8.28 10.15
N PHE A 20 -0.69 -8.61 9.84
CA PHE A 20 -1.64 -7.67 9.26
C PHE A 20 -2.82 -7.32 10.17
N GLY A 21 -2.78 -7.76 11.44
CA GLY A 21 -3.82 -7.51 12.44
C GLY A 21 -5.17 -8.14 12.09
N LEU A 22 -5.17 -9.28 11.35
CA LEU A 22 -6.40 -9.94 10.85
C LEU A 22 -7.16 -10.68 11.93
N ASP A 23 -6.54 -10.88 13.08
CA ASP A 23 -7.15 -11.34 14.31
C ASP A 23 -8.07 -10.27 14.95
N TRP A 24 -7.84 -8.98 14.64
CA TRP A 24 -8.64 -7.86 15.13
C TRP A 24 -9.50 -7.18 14.08
N SER A 25 -9.02 -7.06 12.84
CA SER A 25 -9.71 -6.29 11.79
C SER A 25 -9.40 -6.86 10.40
N ARG A 26 -10.42 -6.96 9.54
CA ARG A 26 -10.30 -7.42 8.16
C ARG A 26 -11.13 -6.50 7.24
N PRO A 27 -10.69 -6.17 6.02
CA PRO A 27 -9.39 -6.50 5.41
C PRO A 27 -8.28 -5.48 5.77
N PRO A 28 -6.99 -5.83 5.55
CA PRO A 28 -5.86 -4.89 5.64
C PRO A 28 -5.75 -4.04 4.36
N ARG A 29 -4.78 -3.11 4.33
CA ARG A 29 -4.42 -2.34 3.12
C ARG A 29 -3.08 -2.81 2.54
N HIS A 30 -3.13 -3.85 1.70
CA HIS A 30 -1.97 -4.26 0.90
C HIS A 30 -1.81 -3.37 -0.33
N MET A 31 -0.56 -3.16 -0.77
CA MET A 31 -0.23 -2.39 -1.96
C MET A 31 0.94 -3.04 -2.71
N ASN A 32 0.92 -3.00 -4.04
CA ASN A 32 2.02 -3.48 -4.87
C ASN A 32 3.08 -2.36 -5.04
N GLY A 33 4.32 -2.64 -4.62
CA GLY A 33 5.37 -1.62 -4.50
C GLY A 33 5.74 -0.92 -5.82
N THR A 34 5.75 -1.63 -6.95
CA THR A 34 6.14 -1.04 -8.24
C THR A 34 5.20 0.10 -8.64
N SER A 35 3.88 -0.10 -8.64
CA SER A 35 2.92 0.95 -8.98
C SER A 35 2.94 2.08 -7.95
N PHE A 36 3.06 1.75 -6.67
CA PHE A 36 3.18 2.75 -5.61
C PHE A 36 4.35 3.70 -5.84
N PHE A 37 5.56 3.16 -6.07
CA PHE A 37 6.74 4.00 -6.29
C PHE A 37 6.73 4.65 -7.67
N TYR A 38 6.30 3.96 -8.73
CA TYR A 38 6.17 4.57 -10.06
C TYR A 38 5.31 5.84 -10.00
N ASN A 39 4.20 5.78 -9.25
CA ASN A 39 3.32 6.91 -9.02
C ASN A 39 3.93 7.98 -8.10
N HIS A 40 4.32 7.63 -6.88
CA HIS A 40 4.65 8.61 -5.84
C HIS A 40 6.08 9.15 -5.90
N THR A 41 6.98 8.46 -6.59
CA THR A 41 8.28 9.04 -6.99
C THR A 41 8.18 9.70 -8.36
N SER A 42 6.98 9.88 -8.90
CA SER A 42 6.71 10.58 -10.16
C SER A 42 7.57 10.11 -11.35
N GLN A 43 7.96 8.84 -11.37
CA GLN A 43 8.75 8.24 -12.47
C GLN A 43 7.97 8.26 -13.78
N TRP A 44 6.64 8.14 -13.71
CA TRP A 44 5.74 8.25 -14.85
C TRP A 44 5.88 9.58 -15.61
N ARG A 45 6.34 10.66 -14.95
CA ARG A 45 6.54 11.97 -15.59
C ARG A 45 7.72 11.97 -16.56
N HIS A 46 8.52 10.91 -16.54
CA HIS A 46 9.72 10.71 -17.36
C HIS A 46 9.56 9.51 -18.30
N GLU A 47 8.34 8.99 -18.45
CA GLU A 47 8.04 7.79 -19.24
C GLU A 47 8.36 7.99 -20.73
N LYS A 48 8.99 6.99 -21.32
CA LYS A 48 9.37 6.97 -22.73
C LYS A 48 8.80 5.76 -23.47
N LEU A 49 8.35 4.73 -22.77
CA LEU A 49 7.78 3.54 -23.39
C LEU A 49 6.31 3.76 -23.72
N GLY A 50 5.99 3.85 -25.02
CA GLY A 50 4.62 3.89 -25.53
C GLY A 50 3.92 2.54 -25.39
N VAL A 51 2.61 2.58 -25.13
CA VAL A 51 1.79 1.35 -25.10
C VAL A 51 1.79 0.69 -26.48
N ASP A 52 1.75 1.48 -27.55
CA ASP A 52 1.74 1.00 -28.94
C ASP A 52 3.01 0.24 -29.34
N GLU A 53 4.13 0.48 -28.66
CA GLU A 53 5.39 -0.24 -28.87
C GLU A 53 5.36 -1.69 -28.36
N ILE A 54 4.50 -1.98 -27.39
CA ILE A 54 4.40 -3.30 -26.73
C ILE A 54 3.11 -4.06 -27.07
N LEU A 55 2.26 -3.51 -27.92
CA LEU A 55 1.07 -4.20 -28.40
C LEU A 55 1.42 -5.33 -29.37
N ALA A 56 0.66 -6.43 -29.32
CA ALA A 56 0.73 -7.47 -30.32
C ALA A 56 0.40 -6.90 -31.72
N PRO A 57 1.01 -7.41 -32.81
CA PRO A 57 0.73 -6.93 -34.17
C PRO A 57 -0.74 -7.01 -34.59
N THR A 58 -1.51 -7.91 -33.97
CA THR A 58 -2.94 -8.14 -34.22
C THR A 58 -3.88 -7.41 -33.26
N ALA A 59 -3.34 -6.65 -32.29
CA ALA A 59 -4.15 -5.91 -31.33
C ALA A 59 -4.89 -4.74 -32.01
N ASP A 60 -6.11 -4.47 -31.55
CA ASP A 60 -6.83 -3.25 -31.91
C ASP A 60 -6.18 -2.04 -31.23
N ARG A 61 -5.30 -1.38 -31.96
CA ARG A 61 -4.53 -0.21 -31.47
C ARG A 61 -5.43 0.95 -31.07
N ALA A 62 -6.61 1.09 -31.66
CA ALA A 62 -7.51 2.20 -31.36
C ALA A 62 -8.02 2.16 -29.90
N ARG A 63 -8.13 0.96 -29.30
CA ARG A 63 -8.52 0.80 -27.89
C ARG A 63 -7.50 1.34 -26.89
N TYR A 64 -6.25 1.52 -27.32
CA TYR A 64 -5.14 1.95 -26.48
C TYR A 64 -4.55 3.30 -26.92
N ASP A 65 -5.17 3.94 -27.91
CA ASP A 65 -4.68 5.22 -28.45
C ASP A 65 -4.60 6.26 -27.32
N LYS A 66 -3.44 6.93 -27.22
CA LYS A 66 -3.13 7.97 -26.21
C LYS A 66 -3.15 7.52 -24.75
N LEU A 67 -3.34 6.23 -24.45
CA LEU A 67 -3.18 5.74 -23.09
C LEU A 67 -1.70 5.60 -22.76
N SER A 68 -1.30 6.09 -21.60
CA SER A 68 0.01 5.85 -21.01
C SER A 68 0.00 4.61 -20.10
N LEU A 69 1.18 4.16 -19.68
CA LEU A 69 1.30 3.12 -18.67
C LEU A 69 0.68 3.52 -17.32
N LEU A 70 0.69 4.82 -16.98
CA LEU A 70 0.01 5.34 -15.79
C LEU A 70 -1.51 5.23 -15.92
N ASP A 71 -2.07 5.57 -17.08
CA ASP A 71 -3.52 5.44 -17.32
C ASP A 71 -3.98 3.99 -17.21
N LEU A 72 -3.19 3.05 -17.74
CA LEU A 72 -3.47 1.61 -17.60
C LEU A 72 -3.39 1.14 -16.14
N ASN A 73 -2.49 1.70 -15.34
CA ASN A 73 -2.43 1.39 -13.91
C ASN A 73 -3.67 1.94 -13.17
N ALA A 74 -4.03 3.21 -13.39
CA ALA A 74 -5.22 3.82 -12.80
C ALA A 74 -6.51 3.09 -13.23
N LYS A 75 -6.56 2.62 -14.49
CA LYS A 75 -7.62 1.73 -14.99
C LYS A 75 -7.67 0.41 -14.24
N SER A 76 -6.52 -0.24 -14.05
CA SER A 76 -6.44 -1.50 -13.31
C SER A 76 -6.87 -1.33 -11.85
N GLU A 77 -6.53 -0.21 -11.21
CA GLU A 77 -6.95 0.12 -9.85
C GLU A 77 -8.47 0.30 -9.74
N ARG A 78 -9.07 1.17 -10.56
CA ARG A 78 -10.52 1.45 -10.50
C ARG A 78 -11.38 0.23 -10.89
N MET A 79 -10.84 -0.67 -11.72
CA MET A 79 -11.50 -1.92 -12.11
C MET A 79 -11.34 -3.04 -11.06
N GLY A 80 -10.59 -2.79 -9.99
CA GLY A 80 -10.37 -3.75 -8.92
C GLY A 80 -9.29 -4.79 -9.23
N TRP A 81 -8.46 -4.62 -10.25
CA TRP A 81 -7.41 -5.58 -10.58
C TRP A 81 -6.15 -5.38 -9.75
N LEU A 82 -5.83 -4.13 -9.41
CA LEU A 82 -4.69 -3.76 -8.57
C LEU A 82 -5.16 -3.00 -7.33
N PRO A 83 -4.43 -3.07 -6.21
CA PRO A 83 -4.68 -2.23 -5.05
C PRO A 83 -4.28 -0.77 -5.32
N SER A 84 -4.80 0.14 -4.49
CA SER A 84 -4.48 1.56 -4.50
C SER A 84 -3.96 2.01 -3.13
N ALA A 85 -2.99 2.92 -3.09
CA ALA A 85 -2.55 3.59 -1.87
C ALA A 85 -1.91 4.95 -2.16
N PRO A 86 -2.44 6.07 -1.63
CA PRO A 86 -3.77 6.23 -1.01
C PRO A 86 -4.91 5.70 -1.90
N GLN A 87 -6.06 5.37 -1.30
CA GLN A 87 -7.16 4.72 -2.04
C GLN A 87 -8.08 5.72 -2.73
N LEU A 88 -8.58 6.69 -1.98
CA LEU A 88 -9.58 7.65 -2.43
C LEU A 88 -8.99 9.06 -2.35
N GLY A 89 -9.49 9.98 -3.17
CA GLY A 89 -9.07 11.39 -3.18
C GLY A 89 -9.51 12.20 -1.96
N ARG A 90 -10.04 11.54 -0.93
CA ARG A 90 -10.55 12.10 0.33
C ARG A 90 -10.24 11.15 1.47
N ASN A 91 -10.23 11.68 2.69
CA ASN A 91 -10.03 10.87 3.90
C ASN A 91 -11.14 9.79 4.03
N PRO A 92 -10.79 8.50 3.98
CA PRO A 92 -11.79 7.42 4.00
C PRO A 92 -12.57 7.33 5.31
N LEU A 93 -12.06 7.90 6.41
CA LEU A 93 -12.79 8.00 7.69
C LEU A 93 -13.92 9.04 7.62
N ASP A 94 -13.73 10.09 6.83
CA ASP A 94 -14.70 11.18 6.71
C ASP A 94 -15.77 10.83 5.67
N VAL A 95 -15.40 10.10 4.62
CA VAL A 95 -16.36 9.53 3.64
C VAL A 95 -17.43 8.68 4.35
N VAL A 96 -17.04 7.81 5.28
CA VAL A 96 -18.01 7.01 6.04
C VAL A 96 -18.83 7.88 6.98
N ALA A 97 -18.19 8.79 7.73
CA ALA A 97 -18.88 9.65 8.69
C ALA A 97 -19.94 10.53 8.02
N GLU A 98 -19.64 11.10 6.86
CA GLU A 98 -20.56 11.93 6.08
C GLU A 98 -21.75 11.12 5.55
N ALA A 99 -21.51 9.91 5.02
CA ALA A 99 -22.59 9.04 4.55
C ALA A 99 -23.53 8.65 5.70
N ARG A 100 -22.98 8.29 6.87
CA ARG A 100 -23.76 7.99 8.09
C ARG A 100 -24.56 9.21 8.55
N ALA A 101 -23.96 10.39 8.57
CA ALA A 101 -24.63 11.64 8.95
C ALA A 101 -25.78 12.00 7.99
N ALA A 102 -25.64 11.65 6.71
CA ALA A 102 -26.70 11.81 5.69
C ALA A 102 -27.75 10.68 5.73
N GLY A 103 -27.64 9.71 6.64
CA GLY A 103 -28.55 8.56 6.73
C GLY A 103 -28.43 7.58 5.56
N LYS A 104 -27.30 7.57 4.86
CA LYS A 104 -27.02 6.69 3.71
C LYS A 104 -26.13 5.50 4.12
N ASP A 105 -26.20 4.43 3.34
CA ASP A 105 -25.22 3.34 3.42
C ASP A 105 -23.86 3.82 2.87
N PRO A 106 -22.75 3.69 3.62
CA PRO A 106 -21.44 4.21 3.19
C PRO A 106 -20.93 3.63 1.87
N ILE A 107 -21.17 2.34 1.61
CA ILE A 107 -20.69 1.69 0.38
C ILE A 107 -21.53 2.15 -0.81
N ALA A 108 -22.86 2.12 -0.68
CA ALA A 108 -23.76 2.58 -1.74
C ALA A 108 -23.54 4.07 -2.08
N ASP A 109 -23.36 4.93 -1.08
CA ASP A 109 -23.07 6.35 -1.27
C ASP A 109 -21.69 6.57 -1.91
N THR A 110 -20.66 5.79 -1.54
CA THR A 110 -19.36 5.82 -2.21
C THR A 110 -19.49 5.47 -3.69
N VAL A 111 -20.23 4.42 -4.02
CA VAL A 111 -20.47 4.03 -5.42
C VAL A 111 -21.19 5.14 -6.19
N GLU A 112 -22.20 5.78 -5.60
CA GLU A 112 -22.90 6.93 -6.18
C GLU A 112 -21.94 8.12 -6.41
N GLN A 113 -21.10 8.43 -5.43
CA GLN A 113 -20.13 9.53 -5.52
C GLN A 113 -19.04 9.26 -6.57
N LEU A 114 -18.55 8.02 -6.69
CA LEU A 114 -17.60 7.61 -7.73
C LEU A 114 -18.23 7.68 -9.12
N LYS A 115 -19.46 7.17 -9.31
CA LYS A 115 -20.17 7.24 -10.59
C LYS A 115 -20.46 8.69 -11.02
N SER A 116 -20.77 9.57 -10.06
CA SER A 116 -21.05 10.99 -10.33
C SER A 116 -19.79 11.87 -10.42
N GLY A 117 -18.61 11.33 -10.11
CA GLY A 117 -17.34 12.08 -10.11
C GLY A 117 -17.14 13.03 -8.92
N LYS A 118 -18.05 13.03 -7.93
CA LYS A 118 -17.90 13.80 -6.68
C LYS A 118 -16.78 13.25 -5.78
N LEU A 119 -16.52 11.95 -5.91
CA LEU A 119 -15.38 11.26 -5.33
C LEU A 119 -14.58 10.63 -6.46
N GLN A 120 -13.27 10.56 -6.29
CA GLN A 120 -12.34 9.96 -7.26
C GLN A 120 -11.37 9.03 -6.53
N PHE A 121 -10.77 8.10 -7.27
CA PHE A 121 -9.62 7.37 -6.76
C PHE A 121 -8.42 8.31 -6.66
N ALA A 122 -7.55 8.10 -5.66
CA ALA A 122 -6.39 8.98 -5.48
C ALA A 122 -5.40 8.92 -6.65
N CYS A 123 -5.33 7.77 -7.35
CA CYS A 123 -4.46 7.57 -8.50
C CYS A 123 -4.86 8.37 -9.75
N ASP A 124 -6.09 8.89 -9.82
CA ASP A 124 -6.53 9.77 -10.92
C ASP A 124 -5.95 11.20 -10.79
N ASP A 125 -5.36 11.56 -9.64
CA ASP A 125 -4.75 12.88 -9.39
C ASP A 125 -3.57 12.77 -8.39
N PRO A 126 -2.44 12.16 -8.78
CA PRO A 126 -1.40 11.72 -7.85
C PRO A 126 -0.50 12.82 -7.28
N ASP A 127 -0.48 13.99 -7.91
CA ASP A 127 0.26 15.17 -7.44
C ASP A 127 -0.61 16.10 -6.58
N ASN A 128 -1.86 15.71 -6.30
CA ASN A 128 -2.69 16.40 -5.33
C ASN A 128 -2.14 16.15 -3.90
N PRO A 129 -1.94 17.20 -3.07
CA PRO A 129 -1.49 17.08 -1.69
C PRO A 129 -2.29 16.12 -0.79
N ALA A 130 -3.54 15.80 -1.14
CA ALA A 130 -4.36 14.81 -0.44
C ALA A 130 -4.06 13.35 -0.85
N ASN A 131 -3.35 13.12 -1.96
CA ASN A 131 -3.31 11.83 -2.67
C ASN A 131 -1.95 11.15 -2.67
N PHE A 132 -0.96 11.68 -1.95
CA PHE A 132 0.36 11.05 -1.81
C PHE A 132 0.71 10.72 -0.35
N PRO A 133 1.56 9.72 -0.11
CA PRO A 133 1.98 9.34 1.24
C PRO A 133 2.70 10.49 1.94
N ARG A 134 2.43 10.65 3.23
CA ARG A 134 3.01 11.69 4.09
C ARG A 134 4.02 11.14 5.09
N ASN A 135 3.75 9.93 5.59
CA ASN A 135 4.59 9.28 6.59
C ASN A 135 5.03 7.93 6.04
N MET A 136 6.34 7.66 6.09
CA MET A 136 6.91 6.39 5.65
C MET A 136 7.82 5.80 6.73
N PHE A 137 7.54 4.55 7.10
CA PHE A 137 8.43 3.75 7.93
C PHE A 137 9.24 2.81 7.03
N VAL A 138 10.56 2.78 7.22
CA VAL A 138 11.45 1.85 6.55
C VAL A 138 12.22 1.05 7.60
N TRP A 139 12.05 -0.26 7.60
CA TRP A 139 12.77 -1.17 8.49
C TRP A 139 13.10 -2.45 7.73
N ARG A 140 14.21 -3.10 8.09
CA ARG A 140 14.70 -4.32 7.40
C ARG A 140 14.86 -4.13 5.88
N SER A 141 15.12 -2.89 5.45
CA SER A 141 15.21 -2.47 4.06
C SER A 141 16.17 -1.30 3.93
N ASN A 142 16.94 -1.27 2.84
CA ASN A 142 17.76 -0.12 2.46
C ASN A 142 17.25 0.42 1.11
N ILE A 143 15.99 0.86 1.07
CA ILE A 143 15.30 1.20 -0.18
C ILE A 143 16.04 2.28 -0.98
N LEU A 144 16.57 3.31 -0.31
CA LEU A 144 17.29 4.40 -0.99
C LEU A 144 18.71 4.01 -1.42
N GLY A 145 19.27 2.91 -0.91
CA GLY A 145 20.61 2.46 -1.26
C GLY A 145 20.70 1.08 -1.92
N SER A 146 19.56 0.48 -2.28
CA SER A 146 19.54 -0.89 -2.80
C SER A 146 18.37 -1.15 -3.76
N SER A 147 17.13 -1.16 -3.26
CA SER A 147 15.99 -1.65 -4.04
C SER A 147 15.22 -0.55 -4.78
N GLY A 148 15.43 0.72 -4.49
CA GLY A 148 14.79 1.87 -5.13
C GLY A 148 15.31 2.12 -6.54
N LYS A 149 14.61 1.59 -7.54
CA LYS A 149 14.90 1.91 -8.95
C LYS A 149 14.46 3.34 -9.23
N GLY A 150 15.30 4.07 -9.96
CA GLY A 150 15.08 5.50 -10.16
C GLY A 150 15.43 6.33 -8.93
N HIS A 151 16.60 6.07 -8.32
CA HIS A 151 17.05 6.72 -7.08
C HIS A 151 16.85 8.24 -7.06
N GLU A 152 17.30 8.94 -8.10
CA GLU A 152 17.18 10.40 -8.19
C GLU A 152 15.72 10.90 -8.16
N TYR A 153 14.76 10.09 -8.61
CA TYR A 153 13.34 10.41 -8.51
C TYR A 153 12.79 10.26 -7.09
N PHE A 154 13.32 9.33 -6.29
CA PHE A 154 13.03 9.30 -4.85
C PHE A 154 13.49 10.61 -4.21
N LEU A 155 14.75 10.99 -4.45
CA LEU A 155 15.36 12.20 -3.89
C LEU A 155 14.57 13.45 -4.27
N LYS A 156 14.22 13.61 -5.55
CA LYS A 156 13.45 14.74 -6.05
C LYS A 156 12.02 14.78 -5.50
N TYR A 157 11.22 13.73 -5.75
CA TYR A 157 9.77 13.81 -5.56
C TYR A 157 9.29 13.34 -4.20
N LEU A 158 9.92 12.31 -3.61
CA LEU A 158 9.55 11.86 -2.28
C LEU A 158 10.23 12.68 -1.18
N LEU A 159 11.54 12.91 -1.29
CA LEU A 159 12.32 13.57 -0.23
C LEU A 159 12.44 15.09 -0.42
N GLY A 160 12.38 15.61 -1.64
CA GLY A 160 12.54 17.05 -1.91
C GLY A 160 13.98 17.53 -1.71
N THR A 161 14.97 16.65 -1.92
CA THR A 161 16.40 16.97 -1.74
C THR A 161 17.08 17.32 -3.07
N GLN A 162 18.35 17.71 -2.99
CA GLN A 162 19.22 17.72 -4.16
C GLN A 162 19.16 16.37 -4.87
N ASN A 163 19.15 16.42 -6.21
CA ASN A 163 19.03 15.27 -7.10
C ASN A 163 19.74 15.56 -8.42
N ALA A 164 19.96 14.53 -9.21
CA ALA A 164 20.61 14.57 -10.52
C ALA A 164 19.69 14.08 -11.66
N VAL A 165 18.38 14.38 -11.59
CA VAL A 165 17.46 14.09 -12.70
C VAL A 165 17.77 15.01 -13.88
N PHE A 166 18.23 14.43 -15.01
CA PHE A 166 18.59 15.19 -16.22
C PHE A 166 17.47 15.30 -17.26
N GLY A 167 16.45 14.45 -17.19
CA GLY A 167 15.38 14.41 -18.19
C GLY A 167 14.44 15.61 -18.10
N ASP A 168 14.05 16.15 -19.25
CA ASP A 168 12.93 17.09 -19.35
C ASP A 168 11.60 16.32 -19.43
N GLU A 169 10.68 16.64 -18.52
CA GLU A 169 9.34 16.07 -18.51
C GLU A 169 8.55 16.43 -19.76
N ASN A 170 8.86 17.54 -20.44
CA ASN A 170 8.17 17.94 -21.67
C ASN A 170 8.39 16.95 -22.81
N ASP A 171 9.49 16.20 -22.78
CA ASP A 171 9.81 15.19 -23.78
C ASP A 171 9.19 13.83 -23.48
N ALA A 172 8.51 13.67 -22.34
CA ALA A 172 7.93 12.40 -21.89
C ALA A 172 6.48 12.22 -22.31
N ILE A 173 6.05 10.96 -22.37
CA ILE A 173 4.67 10.57 -22.67
C ILE A 173 3.77 11.11 -21.55
N LYS A 174 2.70 11.83 -21.94
CA LYS A 174 1.73 12.37 -20.99
C LYS A 174 0.52 11.44 -20.88
N PRO A 175 0.02 11.19 -19.66
CA PRO A 175 -1.23 10.46 -19.48
C PRO A 175 -2.40 11.27 -20.05
N SER A 176 -3.43 10.57 -20.51
CA SER A 176 -4.65 11.17 -21.06
C SER A 176 -5.85 11.11 -20.11
N GLU A 177 -5.85 10.19 -19.14
CA GLU A 177 -6.94 10.03 -18.17
C GLU A 177 -6.57 10.53 -16.76
N VAL A 178 -5.30 10.41 -16.38
CA VAL A 178 -4.79 10.88 -15.08
C VAL A 178 -4.50 12.38 -15.11
N THR A 179 -4.90 13.08 -14.07
CA THR A 179 -4.70 14.53 -13.91
C THR A 179 -3.22 14.87 -13.77
N VAL A 180 -2.71 15.72 -14.66
CA VAL A 180 -1.33 16.23 -14.59
C VAL A 180 -1.31 17.62 -13.96
N ARG A 181 -0.69 17.72 -12.78
CA ARG A 181 -0.40 18.98 -12.09
C ARG A 181 1.07 19.39 -12.27
N PRO A 182 1.47 20.61 -11.86
CA PRO A 182 2.87 20.88 -11.53
C PRO A 182 3.37 19.79 -10.57
N ALA A 183 4.58 19.29 -10.82
CA ALA A 183 5.12 18.17 -10.06
C ALA A 183 5.21 18.53 -8.56
N ALA A 184 4.68 17.66 -7.70
CA ALA A 184 4.89 17.78 -6.26
C ALA A 184 6.26 17.18 -5.90
N GLU A 185 7.08 17.96 -5.20
CA GLU A 185 8.38 17.56 -4.66
C GLU A 185 8.33 17.52 -3.13
N GLY A 186 9.15 16.68 -2.50
CA GLY A 186 9.13 16.51 -1.04
C GLY A 186 7.78 16.01 -0.51
N LYS A 187 7.21 14.99 -1.14
CA LYS A 187 5.88 14.45 -0.77
C LYS A 187 5.81 13.89 0.65
N LEU A 188 6.91 13.34 1.17
CA LEU A 188 6.98 12.84 2.54
C LEU A 188 7.18 14.00 3.53
N ASP A 189 6.35 14.03 4.56
CA ASP A 189 6.54 14.90 5.72
C ASP A 189 7.46 14.25 6.77
N LEU A 190 7.53 12.90 6.81
CA LEU A 190 8.36 12.15 7.75
C LEU A 190 8.82 10.80 7.18
N LEU A 191 10.13 10.58 7.17
CA LEU A 191 10.79 9.32 6.88
C LEU A 191 11.47 8.77 8.15
N THR A 192 10.88 7.75 8.76
CA THR A 192 11.43 7.07 9.94
C THR A 192 12.09 5.76 9.53
N VAL A 193 13.35 5.56 9.91
CA VAL A 193 14.17 4.41 9.51
C VAL A 193 14.61 3.63 10.74
N LEU A 194 14.41 2.30 10.74
CA LEU A 194 14.91 1.39 11.78
C LEU A 194 16.06 0.56 11.19
N ASP A 195 17.26 0.73 11.73
CA ASP A 195 18.44 -0.01 11.27
C ASP A 195 19.46 -0.13 12.42
N PHE A 196 20.26 -1.20 12.40
CA PHE A 196 21.34 -1.44 13.36
C PHE A 196 22.67 -0.86 12.86
N ARG A 197 22.70 -0.39 11.61
CA ARG A 197 23.83 0.35 11.02
C ARG A 197 23.32 1.60 10.32
N MET A 198 24.20 2.60 10.18
CA MET A 198 23.90 3.81 9.41
C MET A 198 23.92 3.50 7.90
N SER A 199 22.82 2.99 7.36
CA SER A 199 22.66 2.71 5.93
C SER A 199 22.43 3.99 5.12
N THR A 200 22.49 3.88 3.78
CA THR A 200 22.15 5.01 2.89
C THR A 200 20.75 5.53 3.16
N THR A 201 19.79 4.65 3.46
CA THR A 201 18.44 5.09 3.81
C THR A 201 18.42 5.86 5.13
N CYS A 202 19.20 5.44 6.13
CA CYS A 202 19.34 6.19 7.38
C CYS A 202 19.95 7.59 7.17
N LEU A 203 20.92 7.74 6.26
CA LEU A 203 21.53 9.04 5.95
C LEU A 203 20.52 10.06 5.38
N TYR A 204 19.43 9.58 4.78
CA TYR A 204 18.34 10.40 4.25
C TYR A 204 17.10 10.41 5.15
N GLY A 205 17.09 9.65 6.26
CA GLY A 205 15.96 9.57 7.17
C GLY A 205 15.90 10.76 8.12
N ASP A 206 14.69 11.24 8.42
CA ASP A 206 14.49 12.31 9.41
C ASP A 206 14.71 11.79 10.84
N ILE A 207 14.29 10.54 11.08
CA ILE A 207 14.46 9.83 12.35
C ILE A 207 15.10 8.47 12.08
N VAL A 208 16.17 8.18 12.79
CA VAL A 208 16.81 6.86 12.80
C VAL A 208 16.63 6.23 14.18
N LEU A 209 15.97 5.08 14.22
CA LEU A 209 15.74 4.30 15.44
C LEU A 209 16.70 3.11 15.47
N PRO A 210 17.53 2.95 16.51
CA PRO A 210 18.48 1.84 16.60
C PRO A 210 17.74 0.52 16.83
N THR A 211 17.74 -0.37 15.84
CA THR A 211 17.18 -1.72 16.01
C THR A 211 18.25 -2.72 16.46
N ALA A 212 17.83 -3.77 17.15
CA ALA A 212 18.70 -4.87 17.58
C ALA A 212 19.19 -5.68 16.37
N THR A 213 20.44 -6.15 16.44
CA THR A 213 21.00 -7.08 15.45
C THR A 213 20.34 -8.46 15.54
N TRP A 214 20.70 -9.36 14.62
CA TRP A 214 20.13 -10.71 14.59
C TRP A 214 20.53 -11.59 15.78
N TYR A 215 21.59 -11.23 16.53
CA TYR A 215 22.05 -11.97 17.71
C TYR A 215 21.53 -11.40 19.03
N GLU A 216 20.67 -10.38 18.96
CA GLU A 216 20.16 -9.65 20.13
C GLU A 216 18.62 -9.71 20.19
N LYS A 217 18.00 -10.65 19.46
CA LYS A 217 16.54 -10.78 19.41
C LYS A 217 16.07 -12.19 19.10
N ASP A 218 14.87 -12.49 19.59
CA ASP A 218 14.14 -13.70 19.24
C ASP A 218 13.24 -13.45 18.01
N ASP A 219 13.36 -14.33 17.02
CA ASP A 219 12.52 -14.34 15.81
C ASP A 219 12.60 -15.74 15.15
N LEU A 220 11.88 -15.96 14.05
CA LEU A 220 11.90 -17.22 13.29
C LEU A 220 12.33 -16.99 11.84
N ASN A 221 13.03 -17.96 11.25
CA ASN A 221 13.46 -17.94 9.87
C ASN A 221 13.13 -19.26 9.14
N THR A 222 12.68 -19.15 7.89
CA THR A 222 12.42 -20.29 6.97
C THR A 222 12.81 -19.91 5.56
N SER A 223 13.25 -20.87 4.74
CA SER A 223 13.62 -20.64 3.33
C SER A 223 13.07 -21.72 2.40
N ASP A 224 12.98 -21.41 1.10
CA ASP A 224 12.72 -22.37 0.02
C ASP A 224 13.71 -23.53 0.00
N MET A 225 14.97 -23.23 0.31
CA MET A 225 16.11 -24.12 0.08
C MET A 225 16.10 -25.36 0.99
N HIS A 226 15.40 -25.32 2.13
CA HIS A 226 15.34 -26.43 3.08
C HIS A 226 14.04 -26.42 3.89
N PRO A 227 13.56 -27.58 4.39
CA PRO A 227 12.28 -27.68 5.11
C PRO A 227 12.33 -27.19 6.57
N PHE A 228 13.49 -26.82 7.09
CA PHE A 228 13.64 -26.42 8.50
C PHE A 228 13.07 -25.03 8.79
N ILE A 229 12.49 -24.89 9.99
CA ILE A 229 12.25 -23.63 10.68
C ILE A 229 13.22 -23.56 11.86
N HIS A 230 13.92 -22.45 12.01
CA HIS A 230 14.87 -22.25 13.09
C HIS A 230 14.80 -20.82 13.63
N PRO A 231 15.16 -20.60 14.90
CA PRO A 231 15.09 -19.29 15.51
C PRO A 231 16.30 -18.41 15.18
N LEU A 232 16.10 -17.10 15.37
CA LEU A 232 17.12 -16.18 15.88
C LEU A 232 16.96 -16.18 17.40
N SER A 233 18.06 -16.04 18.14
CA SER A 233 18.01 -16.04 19.61
C SER A 233 18.91 -14.94 20.17
N GLU A 234 18.45 -14.35 21.27
CA GLU A 234 19.21 -13.38 22.03
C GLU A 234 20.45 -14.03 22.68
N ALA A 235 21.62 -13.83 22.08
CA ALA A 235 22.90 -14.23 22.66
C ALA A 235 23.32 -13.28 23.79
N VAL A 236 23.02 -11.99 23.62
CA VAL A 236 23.16 -10.91 24.60
C VAL A 236 22.02 -9.91 24.41
N GLN A 237 21.68 -9.18 25.47
CA GLN A 237 20.69 -8.11 25.38
C GLN A 237 21.08 -7.06 24.32
N PRO A 238 20.10 -6.47 23.60
CA PRO A 238 20.34 -5.37 22.68
C PRO A 238 21.29 -4.32 23.28
N LEU A 239 22.43 -4.10 22.61
CA LEU A 239 23.44 -3.19 23.13
C LEU A 239 22.98 -1.72 23.01
N TRP A 240 23.50 -0.90 23.94
CA TRP A 240 23.17 0.52 24.08
C TRP A 240 21.65 0.75 24.25
N GLU A 241 21.06 1.63 23.44
CA GLU A 241 19.62 1.94 23.46
C GLU A 241 18.87 1.21 22.34
N SER A 242 19.50 0.22 21.69
CA SER A 242 18.83 -0.54 20.64
C SER A 242 17.69 -1.39 21.20
N LYS A 243 16.67 -1.61 20.38
CA LYS A 243 15.50 -2.43 20.72
C LYS A 243 15.15 -3.32 19.54
N THR A 244 14.50 -4.45 19.77
CA THR A 244 13.99 -5.28 18.67
C THR A 244 12.94 -4.50 17.87
N ASP A 245 12.79 -4.79 16.57
CA ASP A 245 11.77 -4.16 15.74
C ASP A 245 10.36 -4.26 16.37
N TRP A 246 10.08 -5.40 17.02
CA TRP A 246 8.83 -5.65 17.74
C TRP A 246 8.65 -4.69 18.92
N GLU A 247 9.65 -4.51 19.79
CA GLU A 247 9.57 -3.58 20.92
C GLU A 247 9.51 -2.13 20.47
N ILE A 248 10.16 -1.77 19.36
CA ILE A 248 10.05 -0.42 18.77
C ILE A 248 8.61 -0.14 18.33
N TYR A 249 8.02 -1.02 17.51
CA TYR A 249 6.63 -0.83 17.05
C TYR A 249 5.62 -0.93 18.19
N LYS A 250 5.86 -1.79 19.19
CA LYS A 250 5.06 -1.86 20.41
C LYS A 250 5.07 -0.52 21.17
N ALA A 251 6.24 0.10 21.32
CA ALA A 251 6.37 1.40 21.97
C ALA A 251 5.68 2.51 21.16
N ILE A 252 5.84 2.52 19.83
CA ILE A 252 5.13 3.45 18.94
C ILE A 252 3.62 3.28 19.08
N ALA A 253 3.10 2.04 19.07
CA ALA A 253 1.68 1.76 19.26
C ALA A 253 1.15 2.26 20.61
N LYS A 254 1.96 2.12 21.68
CA LYS A 254 1.65 2.67 23.01
C LYS A 254 1.52 4.18 22.98
N THR A 255 2.56 4.87 22.53
CA THR A 255 2.59 6.33 22.45
C THR A 255 1.51 6.88 21.51
N PHE A 256 1.26 6.22 20.39
CA PHE A 256 0.17 6.57 19.48
C PHE A 256 -1.20 6.46 20.17
N SER A 257 -1.45 5.38 20.93
CA SER A 257 -2.71 5.20 21.65
C SER A 257 -2.94 6.28 22.71
N GLU A 258 -1.86 6.70 23.40
CA GLU A 258 -1.89 7.75 24.42
C GLU A 258 -2.14 9.13 23.83
N ILE A 259 -1.45 9.46 22.73
CA ILE A 259 -1.52 10.80 22.11
C ILE A 259 -2.69 10.89 21.15
N ALA A 260 -2.75 10.04 20.12
CA ALA A 260 -3.70 10.13 19.03
C ALA A 260 -5.05 9.47 19.34
N GLY A 261 -5.08 8.48 20.24
CA GLY A 261 -6.31 7.78 20.64
C GLY A 261 -7.45 8.74 21.02
N PRO A 262 -7.25 9.69 21.96
CA PRO A 262 -8.25 10.69 22.34
C PRO A 262 -8.76 11.60 21.21
N TYR A 263 -7.90 11.93 20.22
CA TYR A 263 -8.30 12.80 19.11
C TYR A 263 -9.05 12.03 18.01
N LEU A 264 -8.67 10.78 17.75
CA LEU A 264 -9.26 9.98 16.68
C LEU A 264 -10.47 9.17 17.15
N GLY A 265 -10.48 8.70 18.39
CA GLY A 265 -11.57 7.93 18.96
C GLY A 265 -11.80 6.58 18.27
N THR A 266 -13.06 6.16 18.21
CA THR A 266 -13.49 5.05 17.35
C THR A 266 -14.08 5.61 16.06
N ARG A 267 -13.57 5.13 14.92
CA ARG A 267 -14.00 5.58 13.58
C ARG A 267 -14.31 4.37 12.71
N GLU A 268 -15.22 4.55 11.76
CA GLU A 268 -15.42 3.62 10.66
C GLU A 268 -14.56 4.07 9.47
N ASP A 269 -13.83 3.13 8.87
CA ASP A 269 -12.90 3.35 7.76
C ASP A 269 -13.37 2.61 6.51
N LEU A 270 -13.48 3.31 5.38
CA LEU A 270 -13.77 2.67 4.10
C LEU A 270 -12.47 2.10 3.49
N VAL A 271 -12.41 0.79 3.33
CA VAL A 271 -11.26 0.09 2.77
C VAL A 271 -11.65 -0.52 1.42
N CYS A 272 -10.91 -0.17 0.38
CA CYS A 272 -10.99 -0.83 -0.92
C CYS A 272 -10.03 -2.03 -0.95
N THR A 273 -10.45 -3.16 -1.51
CA THR A 273 -9.61 -4.35 -1.70
C THR A 273 -9.77 -4.81 -3.15
N PRO A 274 -8.69 -5.05 -3.90
CA PRO A 274 -8.82 -5.58 -5.25
C PRO A 274 -9.50 -6.95 -5.25
N LEU A 275 -9.92 -7.40 -6.43
CA LEU A 275 -10.37 -8.77 -6.67
C LEU A 275 -9.20 -9.71 -6.38
N LEU A 276 -9.33 -10.49 -5.30
CA LEU A 276 -8.27 -11.37 -4.84
C LEU A 276 -8.37 -12.71 -5.56
N HIS A 277 -7.24 -13.20 -6.06
CA HIS A 277 -7.06 -14.61 -6.37
C HIS A 277 -7.30 -15.48 -5.11
N ASP A 278 -7.68 -16.74 -5.31
CA ASP A 278 -8.01 -17.70 -4.25
C ASP A 278 -9.23 -17.25 -3.42
N THR A 279 -10.08 -16.41 -4.00
CA THR A 279 -11.37 -16.00 -3.45
C THR A 279 -12.43 -16.03 -4.54
N PRO A 280 -13.74 -16.12 -4.21
CA PRO A 280 -14.79 -16.02 -5.24
C PRO A 280 -14.72 -14.76 -6.11
N GLY A 281 -14.09 -13.69 -5.63
CA GLY A 281 -13.89 -12.44 -6.39
C GLY A 281 -12.98 -12.59 -7.60
N GLU A 282 -12.19 -13.65 -7.71
CA GLU A 282 -11.35 -13.92 -8.89
C GLU A 282 -12.17 -14.13 -10.18
N LEU A 283 -13.46 -14.47 -10.04
CA LEU A 283 -14.41 -14.65 -11.14
C LEU A 283 -15.08 -13.32 -11.58
N GLY A 284 -14.41 -12.18 -11.37
CA GLY A 284 -14.97 -10.84 -11.57
C GLY A 284 -15.56 -10.59 -12.97
N GLN A 285 -14.70 -10.55 -13.99
CA GLN A 285 -15.12 -10.36 -15.39
C GLN A 285 -14.69 -11.59 -16.23
N PRO A 286 -15.63 -12.47 -16.63
CA PRO A 286 -15.30 -13.74 -17.28
C PRO A 286 -14.96 -13.61 -18.77
N PHE A 287 -15.30 -12.48 -19.40
CA PHE A 287 -15.07 -12.23 -20.83
C PHE A 287 -14.22 -10.97 -21.00
N GLU A 288 -14.46 -10.19 -22.06
CA GLU A 288 -13.75 -8.94 -22.27
C GLU A 288 -13.90 -7.98 -21.08
N PRO A 289 -12.81 -7.31 -20.68
CA PRO A 289 -12.83 -6.36 -19.59
C PRO A 289 -13.64 -5.12 -19.97
N LYS A 290 -14.59 -4.75 -19.11
CA LYS A 290 -15.45 -3.56 -19.25
C LYS A 290 -15.17 -2.54 -18.14
N ASP A 291 -14.96 -1.30 -18.53
CA ASP A 291 -14.64 -0.18 -17.68
C ASP A 291 -15.88 0.64 -17.30
N TRP A 292 -16.23 0.63 -16.02
CA TRP A 292 -17.41 1.35 -15.51
C TRP A 292 -17.25 2.87 -15.60
N LYS A 293 -16.02 3.41 -15.60
CA LYS A 293 -15.77 4.87 -15.70
C LYS A 293 -16.20 5.41 -17.07
N HIS A 294 -16.15 4.57 -18.08
CA HIS A 294 -16.56 4.87 -19.46
C HIS A 294 -17.99 4.39 -19.78
N GLY A 295 -18.75 3.95 -18.78
CA GLY A 295 -20.14 3.51 -18.95
C GLY A 295 -20.31 2.15 -19.67
N GLU A 296 -19.24 1.36 -19.80
CA GLU A 296 -19.29 0.06 -20.48
C GLU A 296 -19.99 -1.02 -19.62
N CYS A 297 -20.03 -0.80 -18.31
CA CYS A 297 -20.72 -1.63 -17.32
C CYS A 297 -21.09 -0.81 -16.08
N ASP A 298 -21.87 -1.40 -15.17
CA ASP A 298 -22.09 -0.84 -13.84
C ASP A 298 -20.86 -0.97 -12.95
N LEU A 299 -20.60 0.04 -12.11
CA LEU A 299 -19.68 -0.07 -10.97
C LEU A 299 -20.30 -1.00 -9.92
N ILE A 300 -19.77 -2.21 -9.80
CA ILE A 300 -20.17 -3.25 -8.84
C ILE A 300 -18.94 -3.63 -8.01
N PRO A 301 -18.87 -3.19 -6.74
CA PRO A 301 -17.77 -3.55 -5.84
C PRO A 301 -17.61 -5.07 -5.74
N GLY A 302 -16.37 -5.55 -5.89
CA GLY A 302 -16.04 -6.97 -5.85
C GLY A 302 -16.34 -7.74 -7.15
N LYS A 303 -16.64 -7.04 -8.25
CA LYS A 303 -16.82 -7.66 -9.57
C LYS A 303 -16.25 -6.86 -10.73
N THR A 304 -16.64 -5.59 -10.86
CA THR A 304 -16.15 -4.66 -11.91
C THR A 304 -15.34 -3.51 -11.32
N ALA A 305 -15.23 -3.45 -9.99
CA ALA A 305 -14.51 -2.48 -9.19
C ALA A 305 -13.93 -3.17 -7.94
N PRO A 306 -13.02 -2.54 -7.18
CA PRO A 306 -12.54 -3.09 -5.91
C PRO A 306 -13.71 -3.43 -4.97
N SER A 307 -13.58 -4.52 -4.22
CA SER A 307 -14.43 -4.77 -3.05
C SER A 307 -14.31 -3.60 -2.07
N MET A 308 -15.40 -3.23 -1.42
CA MET A 308 -15.42 -2.17 -0.42
C MET A 308 -15.92 -2.74 0.90
N ALA A 309 -15.23 -2.42 1.98
CA ALA A 309 -15.60 -2.83 3.33
C ALA A 309 -15.52 -1.63 4.28
N VAL A 310 -16.47 -1.53 5.21
CA VAL A 310 -16.40 -0.61 6.32
C VAL A 310 -15.74 -1.32 7.49
N VAL A 311 -14.60 -0.80 7.95
CA VAL A 311 -13.80 -1.38 9.03
C VAL A 311 -13.81 -0.45 10.23
N GLU A 312 -14.33 -0.93 11.36
CA GLU A 312 -14.27 -0.17 12.61
C GLU A 312 -12.83 -0.17 13.18
N ARG A 313 -12.34 1.03 13.52
CA ARG A 313 -11.03 1.25 14.12
C ARG A 313 -11.18 2.04 15.41
N ASN A 314 -11.04 1.35 16.53
CA ASN A 314 -10.81 1.99 17.82
C ASN A 314 -9.33 2.36 17.98
N TYR A 315 -9.01 3.64 17.83
CA TYR A 315 -7.63 4.16 17.90
C TYR A 315 -7.09 4.26 19.34
N HIS A 316 -7.96 4.23 20.36
CA HIS A 316 -7.51 4.13 21.76
C HIS A 316 -6.90 2.76 22.08
N ASP A 317 -7.35 1.73 21.37
CA ASP A 317 -7.00 0.34 21.66
C ASP A 317 -5.83 -0.18 20.81
N ILE A 318 -5.13 0.66 20.03
CA ILE A 318 -4.09 0.18 19.11
C ILE A 318 -3.01 -0.61 19.85
N TYR A 319 -2.50 -0.11 20.97
CA TYR A 319 -1.51 -0.83 21.78
C TYR A 319 -2.05 -2.14 22.36
N LYS A 320 -3.28 -2.10 22.90
CA LYS A 320 -3.95 -3.28 23.45
C LYS A 320 -4.12 -4.35 22.38
N LYS A 321 -4.56 -3.96 21.18
CA LYS A 321 -4.73 -4.85 20.03
C LYS A 321 -3.39 -5.41 19.56
N PHE A 322 -2.35 -4.58 19.46
CA PHE A 322 -1.00 -5.02 19.08
C PHE A 322 -0.42 -6.06 20.05
N THR A 323 -0.76 -5.96 21.35
CA THR A 323 -0.20 -6.82 22.41
C THR A 323 -1.10 -7.99 22.81
N SER A 324 -2.14 -8.28 22.02
CA SER A 324 -3.06 -9.41 22.29
C SER A 324 -3.60 -10.03 21.01
N ILE A 325 -3.91 -11.32 21.06
CA ILE A 325 -4.57 -12.01 19.95
C ILE A 325 -6.04 -11.62 19.93
N GLY A 326 -6.50 -11.14 18.78
CA GLY A 326 -7.85 -10.65 18.59
C GLY A 326 -8.91 -11.75 18.41
N PRO A 327 -10.19 -11.38 18.64
CA PRO A 327 -11.28 -12.34 18.70
C PRO A 327 -11.72 -12.89 17.33
N LEU A 328 -11.22 -12.35 16.20
CA LEU A 328 -11.66 -12.78 14.88
C LEU A 328 -11.13 -14.16 14.50
N LEU A 329 -10.03 -14.62 15.10
CA LEU A 329 -9.56 -16.00 14.89
C LEU A 329 -10.57 -17.02 15.42
N ASP A 330 -11.17 -16.77 16.60
CA ASP A 330 -12.20 -17.64 17.15
C ASP A 330 -13.55 -17.49 16.43
N LYS A 331 -13.92 -16.26 16.06
CA LYS A 331 -15.23 -15.96 15.44
C LYS A 331 -15.32 -16.35 13.98
N LEU A 332 -14.26 -16.11 13.21
CA LEU A 332 -14.25 -16.26 11.75
C LEU A 332 -13.31 -17.37 11.28
N GLY A 333 -12.56 -17.99 12.19
CA GLY A 333 -11.52 -18.95 11.82
C GLY A 333 -10.31 -18.29 11.17
N ASN A 334 -9.50 -19.13 10.55
CA ASN A 334 -8.27 -18.75 9.86
C ASN A 334 -8.11 -19.56 8.59
N GLY A 335 -7.60 -18.95 7.53
CA GLY A 335 -7.56 -19.57 6.22
C GLY A 335 -6.66 -18.82 5.24
N GLY A 336 -6.62 -19.32 4.02
CA GLY A 336 -5.85 -18.78 2.91
C GLY A 336 -5.74 -19.80 1.79
N LYS A 337 -5.42 -19.35 0.57
CA LYS A 337 -5.40 -20.21 -0.63
C LYS A 337 -6.75 -20.94 -0.87
N GLY A 338 -7.86 -20.21 -0.77
CA GLY A 338 -9.20 -20.72 -1.11
C GLY A 338 -9.84 -21.63 -0.06
N ILE A 339 -9.22 -21.82 1.10
CA ILE A 339 -9.74 -22.63 2.21
C ILE A 339 -9.86 -21.80 3.49
N ASN A 340 -10.88 -22.11 4.29
CA ASN A 340 -11.14 -21.58 5.63
C ASN A 340 -11.07 -22.68 6.68
#